data_AF-A0A7L4RB06-F1
#
_entry.id   AF-A0A7L4RB06-F1
#
_cell.length_a   1.000
_cell.length_b   1.000
_cell.length_c   1.000
_cell.angle_alpha   90.00
_cell.angle_beta   90.00
_cell.angle_gamma   90.00
#
_symmetry.space_group_name_H-M   'P 1'
#
loop_
_entity.id
_entity.type
_entity.pdbx_description
1 polymer ?
#
loop_
_entity_poly.entity_id
_entity_poly.type
_entity_poly.pdbx_seq_one_letter_code
_entity_poly.pdbx_strand_id
1 'polypeptide(L)'
;MISRRNLDRNLANEKADLIFYLIIEKGGKRMLKPLKLDTKVSLKLVRAIADDTIIPSFYDTLARDLRERGVAPGSKVQLRAKFSPAHEMLDPVLKGTRILCEVDV
;
A
#
# COMPACT_ATOMS: atom_id res chain seq x y z
N MET A 1 32.32 0.01 -4.97
CA MET A 1 31.65 1.31 -4.73
C MET A 1 30.49 1.41 -5.73
N ILE A 2 29.24 1.22 -5.29
CA ILE A 2 28.07 1.32 -6.18
C ILE A 2 27.81 2.81 -6.39
N SER A 3 27.99 3.31 -7.62
CA SER A 3 27.74 4.71 -7.94
C SER A 3 26.27 5.09 -7.69
N ARG A 4 26.01 6.27 -7.14
CA ARG A 4 24.65 6.80 -6.89
C ARG A 4 23.72 6.70 -8.11
N ARG A 5 24.26 6.85 -9.33
CA ARG A 5 23.50 6.67 -10.60
C ARG A 5 22.98 5.24 -10.84
N ASN A 6 23.67 4.20 -10.36
CA ASN A 6 23.22 2.82 -10.46
C ASN A 6 22.16 2.49 -9.40
N LEU A 7 22.23 3.16 -8.24
CA LEU A 7 21.13 3.15 -7.28
C LEU A 7 19.88 3.76 -7.94
N ASP A 8 19.96 4.96 -8.52
CA ASP A 8 18.82 5.67 -9.16
C ASP A 8 18.09 4.89 -10.26
N ARG A 9 18.79 4.08 -11.06
CA ARG A 9 18.15 3.26 -12.11
C ARG A 9 17.48 2.00 -11.58
N ASN A 10 18.01 1.37 -10.53
CA ASN A 10 17.35 0.24 -9.86
C ASN A 10 16.18 0.72 -8.95
N LEU A 11 16.31 1.93 -8.39
CA LEU A 11 15.35 2.66 -7.56
C LEU A 11 13.96 2.83 -8.21
N ALA A 12 13.90 3.07 -9.51
CA ALA A 12 12.63 3.25 -10.24
C ALA A 12 11.81 1.97 -10.37
N ASN A 13 12.45 0.80 -10.19
CA ASN A 13 11.85 -0.52 -10.33
C ASN A 13 11.60 -1.21 -8.99
N GLU A 14 12.07 -0.66 -7.87
CA GLU A 14 11.73 -1.20 -6.55
C GLU A 14 10.23 -1.02 -6.27
N LYS A 15 9.65 -2.11 -5.78
CA LYS A 15 8.23 -2.20 -5.44
C LYS A 15 8.11 -2.46 -3.95
N ALA A 16 7.19 -1.75 -3.31
CA ALA A 16 6.76 -2.08 -1.96
C ALA A 16 5.68 -3.15 -1.99
N ASP A 17 5.73 -4.06 -1.01
CA ASP A 17 4.66 -5.04 -0.81
C ASP A 17 3.45 -4.33 -0.19
N LEU A 18 2.28 -4.52 -0.79
CA LEU A 18 1.01 -4.09 -0.23
C LEU A 18 0.40 -5.21 0.58
N ILE A 19 -0.05 -4.84 1.77
CA ILE A 19 -0.77 -5.69 2.69
C ILE A 19 -2.14 -5.05 2.89
N PHE A 20 -3.18 -5.83 2.64
CA PHE A 20 -4.56 -5.40 2.77
C PHE A 20 -5.15 -5.99 4.05
N TYR A 21 -5.84 -5.16 4.83
CA TYR A 21 -6.55 -5.60 6.03
C TYR A 21 -8.01 -5.19 5.95
N LEU A 22 -8.91 -6.16 6.12
CA LEU A 22 -10.31 -5.89 6.33
C LEU A 22 -10.51 -5.34 7.75
N ILE A 23 -11.15 -4.18 7.86
CA ILE A 23 -11.51 -3.56 9.13
C ILE A 23 -12.86 -4.14 9.56
N ILE A 24 -12.89 -4.80 10.71
CA ILE A 24 -14.10 -5.38 11.31
C ILE A 24 -14.36 -4.66 12.62
N GLU A 25 -15.49 -3.97 12.73
CA GLU A 25 -15.92 -3.36 13.99
C GLU A 25 -16.74 -4.37 14.79
N LYS A 26 -16.24 -4.79 15.96
CA LYS A 26 -16.93 -5.73 16.85
C LYS A 26 -16.86 -5.22 18.28
N GLY A 27 -18.04 -4.95 18.88
CA GLY A 27 -18.15 -4.51 20.27
C GLY A 27 -17.37 -3.22 20.58
N GLY A 28 -17.38 -2.25 19.66
CA GLY A 28 -16.67 -0.97 19.82
C GLY A 28 -15.16 -1.03 19.56
N LYS A 29 -14.60 -2.20 19.20
CA LYS A 29 -13.19 -2.35 18.85
C LYS A 29 -13.02 -2.62 17.35
N ARG A 30 -12.02 -1.97 16.74
CA ARG A 30 -11.60 -2.22 15.36
C ARG A 30 -10.61 -3.39 15.32
N MET A 31 -11.01 -4.48 14.68
CA MET A 31 -10.18 -5.64 14.42
C MET A 31 -9.69 -5.60 12.97
N LEU A 32 -8.42 -5.95 12.74
CA LEU A 32 -7.83 -6.01 11.41
C LEU A 32 -7.63 -7.47 11.00
N LYS A 33 -8.33 -7.91 9.96
CA LYS A 33 -8.18 -9.25 9.39
C LYS A 33 -7.35 -9.16 8.10
N PRO A 34 -6.17 -9.81 8.02
CA PRO A 34 -5.36 -9.74 6.81
C PRO A 34 -6.08 -10.41 5.64
N LEU A 35 -6.12 -9.71 4.51
CA LEU A 35 -6.49 -10.26 3.22
C LEU A 35 -5.19 -10.79 2.58
N LYS A 36 -5.14 -12.08 2.25
CA LYS A 36 -3.97 -12.74 1.66
C LYS A 36 -3.83 -12.39 0.16
N LEU A 37 -3.80 -11.11 -0.14
CA LEU A 37 -3.61 -10.57 -1.48
C LEU A 37 -2.14 -10.18 -1.63
N ASP A 38 -1.40 -10.91 -2.45
CA ASP A 38 -0.04 -10.52 -2.81
C ASP A 38 -0.12 -9.46 -3.91
N THR A 39 0.26 -8.23 -3.60
CA THR A 39 0.26 -7.12 -4.57
C THR A 39 1.47 -6.25 -4.28
N LYS A 40 2.17 -5.84 -5.33
CA LYS A 40 3.35 -4.99 -5.20
C LYS A 40 3.15 -3.74 -6.04
N VAL A 41 3.45 -2.57 -5.47
CA VAL A 41 3.33 -1.28 -6.16
C VAL A 41 4.65 -0.56 -6.18
N SER A 42 4.85 0.26 -7.21
CA SER A 42 6.05 1.08 -7.31
C SER A 42 6.11 2.09 -6.15
N LEU A 43 7.32 2.40 -5.69
CA LEU A 43 7.52 3.41 -4.65
C LEU A 43 6.97 4.79 -5.05
N LYS A 44 6.93 5.10 -6.35
CA LYS A 44 6.31 6.31 -6.89
C LYS A 44 4.82 6.40 -6.55
N LEU A 45 4.08 5.30 -6.70
CA LEU A 45 2.67 5.25 -6.36
C LEU A 45 2.48 5.40 -4.85
N VAL A 46 3.33 4.75 -4.05
CA VAL A 46 3.28 4.86 -2.59
C VAL A 46 3.49 6.30 -2.12
N ARG A 47 4.45 7.02 -2.70
CA ARG A 47 4.65 8.45 -2.44
C ARG A 47 3.45 9.28 -2.89
N ALA A 48 2.91 9.03 -4.08
CA ALA A 48 1.74 9.75 -4.55
C ALA A 48 0.52 9.60 -3.62
N ILE A 49 0.32 8.41 -3.04
CA ILE A 49 -0.73 8.17 -2.02
C ILE A 49 -0.40 8.89 -0.71
N ALA A 50 0.85 8.84 -0.25
CA ALA A 50 1.27 9.50 0.98
C ALA A 50 1.18 11.04 0.90
N ASP A 51 1.45 11.59 -0.29
CA ASP A 51 1.41 13.04 -0.57
C ASP A 51 0.00 13.51 -0.98
N ASP A 52 -1.01 12.63 -0.93
CA ASP A 52 -2.41 12.90 -1.31
C ASP A 52 -2.60 13.49 -2.73
N THR A 53 -1.72 13.08 -3.65
CA THR A 53 -1.73 13.53 -5.06
C THR A 53 -2.43 12.55 -6.00
N ILE A 54 -3.03 11.50 -5.45
CA ILE A 54 -3.72 10.45 -6.20
C ILE A 54 -5.12 10.90 -6.61
N ILE A 55 -5.50 10.55 -7.84
CA ILE A 55 -6.80 10.86 -8.44
C ILE A 55 -7.86 9.91 -7.88
N PRO A 56 -9.10 10.37 -7.60
CA PRO A 56 -10.21 9.53 -7.12
C PRO A 56 -10.42 8.20 -7.87
N SER A 57 -10.16 8.19 -9.19
CA SER A 57 -10.27 7.01 -10.04
C SER A 57 -9.39 5.83 -9.61
N PHE A 58 -8.30 6.08 -8.90
CA PHE A 58 -7.46 5.03 -8.34
C PHE A 58 -8.20 4.27 -7.24
N TYR A 59 -8.88 4.98 -6.34
CA TYR A 59 -9.65 4.38 -5.25
C TYR A 59 -10.83 3.57 -5.79
N ASP A 60 -11.51 4.06 -6.83
CA ASP A 60 -12.59 3.33 -7.50
C ASP A 60 -12.09 2.02 -8.14
N THR A 61 -10.92 2.08 -8.79
CA THR A 61 -10.28 0.90 -9.38
C THR A 61 -9.91 -0.10 -8.28
N LEU A 62 -9.31 0.37 -7.19
CA LEU A 62 -8.91 -0.49 -6.08
C LEU A 62 -10.11 -1.15 -5.40
N ALA A 63 -11.21 -0.41 -5.20
CA ALA A 63 -12.47 -0.95 -4.68
C ALA A 63 -13.04 -2.03 -5.59
N ARG A 64 -13.06 -1.80 -6.92
CA ARG A 64 -13.50 -2.81 -7.89
C ARG A 64 -12.62 -4.07 -7.83
N ASP A 65 -11.31 -3.92 -7.84
CA ASP A 65 -10.36 -5.04 -7.79
C ASP A 65 -10.53 -5.84 -6.48
N LEU A 66 -10.81 -5.17 -5.35
CA LEU A 66 -11.08 -5.84 -4.07
C LEU A 66 -12.39 -6.65 -4.11
N ARG A 67 -13.44 -6.13 -4.75
CA ARG A 67 -14.69 -6.89 -4.97
C ARG A 67 -14.46 -8.12 -5.83
N GLU A 68 -13.73 -7.98 -6.93
CA GLU A 68 -13.37 -9.10 -7.82
C GLU A 68 -12.56 -10.18 -7.09
N ARG A 69 -11.76 -9.78 -6.10
CA ARG A 69 -10.98 -10.68 -5.23
C ARG A 69 -11.78 -11.24 -4.05
N GLY A 70 -13.10 -11.00 -4.00
CA GLY A 70 -14.02 -11.59 -3.03
C GLY A 70 -14.20 -10.80 -1.73
N VAL A 71 -13.82 -9.53 -1.68
CA VAL A 71 -14.17 -8.65 -0.55
C VAL A 71 -15.63 -8.21 -0.69
N ALA A 72 -16.41 -8.33 0.39
CA ALA A 72 -17.83 -8.00 0.38
C ALA A 72 -18.05 -6.47 0.22
N PRO A 73 -19.06 -6.05 -0.57
CA PRO A 73 -19.40 -4.64 -0.70
C PRO A 73 -19.88 -4.05 0.64
N GLY A 74 -19.59 -2.78 0.88
CA GLY A 74 -19.78 -2.08 2.15
C GLY A 74 -18.68 -2.34 3.19
N SER A 75 -17.62 -3.04 2.81
CA SER A 75 -16.49 -3.34 3.69
C SER A 75 -15.44 -2.23 3.66
N LYS A 76 -14.83 -1.95 4.82
CA LYS A 76 -13.66 -1.07 4.91
C LYS A 76 -12.37 -1.87 4.83
N VAL A 77 -11.51 -1.53 3.89
CA VAL A 77 -10.19 -2.16 3.73
C VAL A 77 -9.10 -1.12 3.96
N GLN A 78 -8.19 -1.42 4.89
CA GLN A 78 -7.00 -0.63 5.13
C GLN A 78 -5.84 -1.15 4.30
N LEU A 79 -5.24 -0.25 3.53
CA LEU A 79 -4.05 -0.51 2.73
C LEU A 79 -2.80 -0.17 3.53
N ARG A 80 -1.85 -1.09 3.58
CA ARG A 80 -0.54 -0.88 4.19
C ARG A 80 0.58 -1.22 3.22
N ALA A 81 1.62 -0.40 3.17
CA ALA A 81 2.87 -0.74 2.49
C ALA A 81 3.88 -1.27 3.50
N LYS A 82 4.49 -2.41 3.17
CA LYS A 82 5.66 -2.93 3.88
C LYS A 82 6.90 -2.60 3.08
N PHE A 83 7.79 -1.85 3.70
CA PHE A 83 9.05 -1.45 3.08
C PHE A 83 10.18 -2.40 3.46
N SER A 84 11.03 -2.72 2.49
CA SER A 84 12.30 -3.42 2.70
C SER A 84 13.34 -2.48 3.32
N PRO A 85 14.41 -3.02 3.93
CA PRO A 85 15.53 -2.19 4.39
C PRO A 85 16.21 -1.39 3.27
N ALA A 86 16.12 -1.85 2.02
CA ALA A 86 16.64 -1.13 0.87
C ALA A 86 15.92 0.21 0.70
N HIS A 87 14.59 0.26 0.91
CA HIS A 87 13.81 1.48 0.82
C HIS A 87 14.22 2.54 1.85
N GLU A 88 14.61 2.13 3.07
CA GLU A 88 15.07 3.06 4.12
C GLU A 88 16.40 3.75 3.74
N MET A 89 17.24 3.09 2.96
CA MET A 89 18.47 3.70 2.41
C MET A 89 18.17 4.76 1.34
N LEU A 90 16.99 4.71 0.72
CA LEU A 90 16.54 5.66 -0.30
C LEU A 90 15.88 6.87 0.34
N ASP A 91 15.03 6.60 1.32
CA ASP A 91 14.26 7.61 2.04
C ASP A 91 14.00 7.09 3.46
N PRO A 92 14.51 7.76 4.51
CA PRO A 92 14.33 7.34 5.89
C PRO A 92 12.85 7.25 6.33
N VAL A 93 11.94 7.87 5.58
CA VAL A 93 10.49 7.82 5.82
C VAL A 93 9.90 6.48 5.36
N LEU A 94 10.50 5.83 4.36
CA LEU A 94 10.04 4.56 3.76
C LEU A 94 10.58 3.36 4.54
N LYS A 95 10.24 3.29 5.83
CA LYS A 95 10.66 2.20 6.74
C LYS A 95 9.49 1.52 7.41
N GLY A 96 9.66 0.23 7.71
CA GLY A 96 8.68 -0.59 8.40
C GLY A 96 7.39 -0.80 7.60
N THR A 97 6.27 -0.99 8.30
CA THR A 97 4.94 -1.07 7.68
C THR A 97 4.18 0.22 7.96
N ARG A 98 3.73 0.91 6.91
CA ARG A 98 2.93 2.13 7.03
C ARG A 98 1.54 1.95 6.45
N ILE A 99 0.59 2.65 7.05
CA ILE A 99 -0.77 2.78 6.51
C ILE A 99 -0.69 3.80 5.38
N LEU A 100 -1.22 3.44 4.21
CA LEU A 100 -1.28 4.33 3.06
C LEU A 100 -2.63 5.03 2.99
N CYS A 101 -3.71 4.25 2.99
CA CYS A 101 -5.06 4.75 2.89
C CYS A 101 -6.07 3.73 3.41
N GLU A 102 -7.31 4.16 3.60
CA GLU A 102 -8.47 3.30 3.83
C GLU A 102 -9.42 3.45 2.65
N VAL A 103 -10.00 2.34 2.20
CA VAL A 103 -10.90 2.30 1.04
C VAL A 103 -12.18 1.59 1.43
N ASP A 104 -13.30 2.22 1.10
CA ASP A 104 -14.63 1.61 1.13
C ASP A 104 -14.83 0.80 -0.16
N VAL A 105 -15.08 -0.50 -0.02
CA VAL A 105 -15.25 -1.47 -1.11
C VAL A 105 -16.72 -1.60 -1.48
#